data_AF-A0A965JV21-F1
#
_entry.id   AF-A0A965JV21-F1
#
_cell.length_a   1.000
_cell.length_b   1.000
_cell.length_c   1.000
_cell.angle_alpha   90.00
_cell.angle_beta   90.00
_cell.angle_gamma   90.00
#
_symmetry.space_group_name_H-M   'P 1'
#
loop_
_entity.id
_entity.type
_entity.pdbx_description
1 polymer ?
#
loop_
_entity_poly.entity_id
_entity_poly.type
_entity_poly.pdbx_seq_one_letter_code
_entity_poly.pdbx_strand_id
1 'polypeptide(L)'
;MNEEKSQQNQSIAVKNKKFSFVRVIILFIVVFSGYLGLRYFEIKQLAKLKAKTELGKIDDSQSDIFDLAEEYKNGLANSDQHLLSDLGLNEMQEKGAEFFYKMLLKNQEQINILKSENQSLQEEFRKYKSQEKLGKIILAYVDFRQKIFSCAPYEDELKNFEILSVFDKKLQEKITKLRSSLSGFSDAKKLNQDFSDLIPEIIATKNSGSEKTLISKIRHNLSKLVVIRRIDGKNPNDVDGIVARTEKLLAEEKYQEALTCLLALDQSYHEILVNFLSQLSATAEVKKTDLEILSYLKNLS
;
A
#
# COMPACT_ATOMS: atom_id res chain seq x y z
N MET A 1 22.43 -21.68 -86.88
CA MET A 1 23.29 -21.96 -85.71
C MET A 1 23.74 -20.62 -85.16
N ASN A 2 23.39 -20.37 -83.90
CA ASN A 2 23.71 -19.21 -83.05
C ASN A 2 22.89 -17.93 -83.25
N GLU A 3 21.63 -18.01 -82.81
CA GLU A 3 21.01 -16.95 -82.00
C GLU A 3 21.74 -16.89 -80.67
N GLU A 4 22.28 -15.72 -80.29
CA GLU A 4 22.42 -15.24 -78.91
C GLU A 4 23.22 -13.94 -78.95
N LYS A 5 22.53 -12.81 -78.86
CA LYS A 5 22.98 -11.55 -78.26
C LYS A 5 21.84 -10.54 -78.30
N SER A 6 20.81 -10.84 -77.53
CA SER A 6 19.89 -9.85 -77.00
C SER A 6 19.84 -10.07 -75.50
N GLN A 7 19.73 -8.97 -74.75
CA GLN A 7 19.52 -8.91 -73.31
C GLN A 7 20.76 -8.99 -72.41
N GLN A 8 21.40 -7.83 -72.23
CA GLN A 8 21.93 -7.49 -70.91
C GLN A 8 21.90 -5.98 -70.69
N ASN A 9 20.69 -5.43 -70.62
CA ASN A 9 20.47 -4.12 -70.03
C ASN A 9 19.12 -4.16 -69.33
N GLN A 10 19.11 -3.80 -68.04
CA GLN A 10 18.00 -3.82 -67.06
C GLN A 10 18.02 -4.99 -66.05
N SER A 11 18.77 -4.82 -64.97
CA SER A 11 18.21 -4.92 -63.62
C SER A 11 19.19 -4.33 -62.58
N ILE A 12 19.18 -3.01 -62.42
CA ILE A 12 19.64 -2.44 -61.13
C ILE A 12 18.47 -2.65 -60.17
N ALA A 13 18.50 -3.81 -59.51
CA ALA A 13 17.57 -4.18 -58.48
C ALA A 13 17.61 -3.15 -57.34
N VAL A 14 16.47 -2.52 -57.08
CA VAL A 14 16.18 -1.74 -55.87
C VAL A 14 16.26 -2.69 -54.68
N LYS A 15 17.46 -2.91 -54.14
CA LYS A 15 17.68 -3.62 -52.89
C LYS A 15 17.87 -2.61 -51.75
N ASN A 16 17.13 -2.84 -50.68
CA ASN A 16 17.32 -2.30 -49.33
C ASN A 16 16.79 -0.88 -49.01
N LYS A 17 15.47 -0.69 -49.04
CA LYS A 17 14.79 0.39 -48.27
C LYS A 17 14.11 -0.06 -46.97
N LYS A 18 13.90 -1.37 -46.74
CA LYS A 18 13.24 -1.89 -45.52
C LYS A 18 14.13 -1.92 -44.27
N PHE A 19 15.45 -1.96 -44.42
CA PHE A 19 16.38 -2.03 -43.28
C PHE A 19 16.58 -0.69 -42.53
N SER A 20 16.22 0.44 -43.17
CA SER A 20 16.29 1.76 -42.56
C SER A 20 15.07 2.06 -41.68
N PHE A 21 13.87 1.65 -42.11
CA PHE A 21 12.62 1.99 -41.42
C PHE A 21 12.49 1.34 -40.03
N VAL A 22 12.93 0.09 -39.88
CA VAL A 22 12.90 -0.62 -38.58
C VAL A 22 13.82 0.06 -37.56
N ARG A 23 15.00 0.55 -37.98
CA ARG A 23 15.93 1.26 -37.09
C ARG A 23 15.35 2.60 -36.62
N VAL A 24 14.63 3.31 -37.50
CA VAL A 24 13.94 4.55 -37.15
C VAL A 24 12.82 4.30 -36.14
N ILE A 25 12.03 3.23 -36.32
CA ILE A 25 10.98 2.84 -35.37
C ILE A 25 11.57 2.49 -34.00
N ILE A 26 12.63 1.69 -33.95
CA ILE A 26 13.28 1.32 -32.68
C ILE A 26 13.82 2.56 -31.97
N LEU A 27 14.46 3.49 -32.70
CA LEU A 27 14.96 4.73 -32.12
C LEU A 27 13.83 5.59 -31.56
N PHE A 28 12.68 5.64 -32.26
CA PHE A 28 11.48 6.33 -31.77
C PHE A 28 10.93 5.71 -30.49
N ILE A 29 10.89 4.37 -30.39
CA ILE A 29 10.44 3.66 -29.17
C ILE A 29 11.39 3.93 -28.00
N VAL A 30 12.71 3.98 -28.24
CA VAL A 30 13.70 4.27 -27.18
C VAL A 30 13.57 5.71 -26.69
N VAL A 31 13.42 6.68 -27.60
CA VAL A 31 13.21 8.08 -27.22
C VAL A 31 11.88 8.27 -26.49
N PHE A 32 10.81 7.61 -26.96
CA PHE A 32 9.49 7.71 -26.35
C PHE A 32 9.44 7.06 -24.96
N SER A 33 10.06 5.89 -24.78
CA SER A 33 10.17 5.23 -23.47
C SER A 33 11.08 5.99 -22.50
N GLY A 34 12.18 6.59 -22.99
CA GLY A 34 13.01 7.51 -22.21
C GLY A 34 12.25 8.75 -21.76
N TYR A 35 11.46 9.37 -22.65
CA TYR A 35 10.62 10.52 -22.33
C TYR A 35 9.56 10.18 -21.27
N LEU A 36 8.88 9.04 -21.41
CA LEU A 36 7.92 8.56 -20.42
C LEU A 36 8.58 8.27 -19.06
N GLY A 37 9.78 7.67 -19.07
CA GLY A 37 10.55 7.42 -17.85
C GLY A 37 10.93 8.71 -17.11
N LEU A 38 11.39 9.73 -17.84
CA LEU A 38 11.70 11.05 -17.29
C LEU A 38 10.45 11.73 -16.71
N ARG A 39 9.33 11.72 -17.46
CA ARG A 39 8.04 12.26 -16.98
C ARG A 39 7.55 11.56 -15.72
N TYR A 40 7.66 10.23 -15.65
CA TYR A 40 7.30 9.47 -14.47
C TYR A 40 8.18 9.82 -13.26
N PHE A 41 9.49 10.01 -13.48
CA PHE A 41 10.42 10.42 -12.43
C PHE A 41 10.13 11.84 -11.93
N GLU A 42 9.85 12.79 -12.82
CA GLU A 42 9.43 14.16 -12.47
C GLU A 42 8.16 14.16 -11.63
N ILE A 43 7.12 13.42 -12.04
CA ILE A 43 5.86 13.32 -11.28
C ILE A 43 6.11 12.75 -9.89
N LYS A 44 6.98 11.73 -9.76
CA LYS A 44 7.33 11.12 -8.47
C LYS A 44 8.11 12.07 -7.56
N GLN A 45 9.03 12.87 -8.11
CA GLN A 45 9.74 13.90 -7.35
C GLN A 45 8.83 15.05 -6.92
N LEU A 46 7.93 15.47 -7.80
CA LEU A 46 6.98 16.55 -7.54
C LEU A 46 5.94 16.14 -6.48
N ALA A 47 5.51 14.87 -6.49
CA ALA A 47 4.69 14.30 -5.42
C ALA A 47 5.44 14.29 -4.08
N LYS A 48 6.73 13.90 -4.05
CA LYS A 48 7.56 13.95 -2.83
C LYS A 48 7.76 15.38 -2.30
N LEU A 49 7.96 16.35 -3.20
CA LEU A 49 8.10 17.75 -2.82
C LEU A 49 6.80 18.32 -2.27
N LYS A 50 5.66 18.08 -2.93
CA LYS A 50 4.34 18.47 -2.44
C LYS A 50 4.02 17.84 -1.08
N ALA A 51 4.31 16.55 -0.91
CA ALA A 51 4.17 15.87 0.38
C ALA A 51 5.05 16.53 1.47
N LYS A 52 6.29 16.94 1.15
CA LYS A 52 7.15 17.66 2.09
C LYS A 52 6.61 19.05 2.44
N THR A 53 6.03 19.76 1.48
CA THR A 53 5.43 21.09 1.71
C THR A 53 4.13 20.98 2.51
N GLU A 54 3.31 19.97 2.24
CA GLU A 54 2.08 19.69 3.01
C GLU A 54 2.39 19.23 4.43
N LEU A 55 3.44 18.41 4.64
CA LEU A 55 3.94 18.09 5.99
C LEU A 55 4.44 19.34 6.73
N GLY A 56 5.15 20.24 6.03
CA GLY A 56 5.67 21.47 6.63
C GLY A 56 4.57 22.40 7.14
N LYS A 57 3.44 22.48 6.43
CA LYS A 57 2.27 23.27 6.86
C LYS A 57 1.58 22.70 8.11
N ILE A 58 1.75 21.41 8.38
CA ILE A 58 1.25 20.74 9.59
C ILE A 58 2.23 20.95 10.76
N ASP A 59 3.54 21.05 10.49
CA ASP A 59 4.57 21.39 11.49
C ASP A 59 4.45 22.87 11.94
N ASP A 60 4.11 23.82 11.06
CA ASP A 60 3.93 25.24 11.41
C ASP A 60 2.77 25.49 12.38
N SER A 61 1.72 24.67 12.37
CA SER A 61 0.65 24.74 13.39
C SER A 61 1.10 24.32 14.80
N GLN A 62 2.34 23.86 14.99
CA GLN A 62 2.95 23.56 16.29
C GLN A 62 4.04 24.57 16.70
N SER A 63 4.40 25.56 15.86
CA SER A 63 5.35 26.61 16.27
C SER A 63 4.81 27.47 17.42
N ASP A 64 3.50 27.50 17.62
CA ASP A 64 2.84 28.19 18.74
C ASP A 64 3.10 27.54 20.11
N ILE A 65 3.72 26.34 20.15
CA ILE A 65 4.16 25.69 21.39
C ILE A 65 5.60 26.12 21.78
N PHE A 66 6.35 26.71 20.85
CA PHE A 66 7.76 27.08 21.04
C PHE A 66 8.00 28.48 21.62
N ASP A 67 6.95 29.29 21.83
CA ASP A 67 7.06 30.60 22.50
C ASP A 67 7.37 30.49 24.01
N LEU A 68 7.18 29.33 24.63
CA LEU A 68 7.57 29.12 26.04
C LEU A 68 9.09 29.11 26.27
N ALA A 69 9.90 28.80 25.26
CA ALA A 69 11.35 28.78 25.38
C ALA A 69 11.96 30.19 25.38
N GLU A 70 11.33 31.15 24.68
CA GLU A 70 11.73 32.56 24.75
C GLU A 70 11.32 33.22 26.08
N GLU A 71 10.20 32.79 26.67
CA GLU A 71 9.75 33.25 27.98
C GLU A 71 10.71 32.80 29.11
N TYR A 72 11.24 31.58 29.05
CA TYR A 72 12.25 31.09 29.99
C TYR A 72 13.61 31.79 29.85
N LYS A 73 13.99 32.17 28.63
CA LYS A 73 15.26 32.87 28.36
C LYS A 73 15.28 34.29 28.93
N ASN A 74 14.11 34.93 29.02
CA ASN A 74 13.96 36.27 29.59
C ASN A 74 13.73 36.27 31.11
N GLY A 75 13.22 35.17 31.69
CA GLY A 75 13.00 35.03 33.13
C GLY A 75 14.25 34.75 33.98
N LEU A 76 15.27 34.08 33.43
CA LEU A 76 16.49 33.70 34.18
C LEU A 76 17.53 34.83 34.31
N ALA A 77 17.35 35.96 33.62
CA ALA A 77 18.33 37.04 33.59
C ALA A 77 18.42 37.86 34.89
N ASN A 78 17.48 37.69 35.84
CA ASN A 78 17.35 38.57 37.00
C ASN A 78 17.54 37.90 38.39
N SER A 79 17.66 36.58 38.50
CA SER A 79 17.65 35.91 39.81
C SER A 79 18.96 35.24 40.25
N ASP A 80 19.83 34.84 39.33
CA ASP A 80 20.99 33.97 39.68
C ASP A 80 22.31 34.72 39.85
N GLN A 81 22.35 36.03 39.64
CA GLN A 81 23.59 36.81 39.68
C GLN A 81 24.07 37.14 41.10
N HIS A 82 23.25 36.88 42.14
CA HIS A 82 23.56 37.26 43.53
C HIS A 82 24.07 36.13 44.43
N LEU A 83 23.92 34.85 44.05
CA LEU A 83 24.29 33.71 44.91
C LEU A 83 25.72 33.20 44.71
N LEU A 84 26.38 33.55 43.60
CA LEU A 84 27.77 33.15 43.32
C LEU A 84 28.81 34.20 43.75
N SER A 85 28.40 35.44 44.02
CA SER A 85 29.30 36.55 44.34
C SER A 85 29.92 36.45 45.74
N ASP A 86 29.12 36.05 46.73
CA ASP A 86 29.52 36.22 48.14
C ASP A 86 30.24 35.01 48.75
N LEU A 87 30.12 33.82 48.14
CA LEU A 87 30.92 32.65 48.55
C LEU A 87 32.34 32.64 47.96
N GLY A 88 32.60 33.36 46.86
CA GLY A 88 33.86 33.26 46.12
C GLY A 88 34.99 34.19 46.57
N LEU A 89 34.68 35.32 47.21
CA LEU A 89 35.65 36.38 47.48
C LEU A 89 36.58 36.08 48.67
N ASN A 90 36.09 35.40 49.71
CA ASN A 90 36.88 35.10 50.91
C ASN A 90 37.75 33.82 50.76
N GLU A 91 37.30 32.80 50.03
CA GLU A 91 38.11 31.58 49.77
C GLU A 91 39.17 31.79 48.66
N MET A 92 38.98 32.76 47.76
CA MET A 92 39.97 33.15 46.75
C MET A 92 41.29 33.66 47.36
N GLN A 93 41.21 34.40 48.48
CA GLN A 93 42.40 35.00 49.11
C GLN A 93 43.29 33.98 49.84
N GLU A 94 42.72 32.88 50.36
CA GLU A 94 43.49 31.88 51.12
C GLU A 94 44.11 30.77 50.27
N LYS A 95 43.46 30.35 49.16
CA LYS A 95 43.88 29.15 48.39
C LYS A 95 44.16 29.39 46.91
N GLY A 96 43.95 30.63 46.43
CA GLY A 96 44.35 31.12 45.10
C GLY A 96 44.22 30.09 43.98
N ALA A 97 45.36 29.57 43.50
CA ALA A 97 45.44 28.65 42.36
C ALA A 97 44.69 27.33 42.54
N GLU A 98 44.64 26.78 43.76
CA GLU A 98 43.99 25.48 44.03
C GLU A 98 42.46 25.61 44.01
N PHE A 99 41.95 26.77 44.43
CA PHE A 99 40.53 27.13 44.33
C PHE A 99 40.11 27.28 42.86
N PHE A 100 40.86 28.04 42.05
CA PHE A 100 40.58 28.20 40.62
C PHE A 100 40.62 26.86 39.87
N TYR A 101 41.58 25.99 40.18
CA TYR A 101 41.66 24.66 39.55
C TYR A 101 40.44 23.79 39.89
N LYS A 102 40.00 23.78 41.17
CA LYS A 102 38.78 23.05 41.58
C LYS A 102 37.52 23.63 40.95
N MET A 103 37.42 24.95 40.83
CA MET A 103 36.31 25.63 40.13
C MET A 103 36.27 25.29 38.64
N LEU A 104 37.43 25.28 37.96
CA LEU A 104 37.52 24.91 36.55
C LEU A 104 37.16 23.43 36.33
N LEU A 105 37.65 22.53 37.19
CA LEU A 105 37.28 21.12 37.13
C LEU A 105 35.77 20.93 37.34
N LYS A 106 35.19 21.60 38.34
CA LYS A 106 33.74 21.55 38.60
C LYS A 106 32.92 22.10 37.44
N ASN A 107 33.34 23.21 36.84
CA ASN A 107 32.69 23.75 35.65
C ASN A 107 32.82 22.80 34.45
N GLN A 108 33.97 22.16 34.28
CA GLN A 108 34.17 21.21 33.19
C GLN A 108 33.35 19.93 33.39
N GLU A 109 33.20 19.47 34.63
CA GLU A 109 32.30 18.38 35.01
C GLU A 109 30.84 18.75 34.74
N GLN A 110 30.40 19.94 35.15
CA GLN A 110 29.04 20.45 34.85
C GLN A 110 28.78 20.56 33.35
N ILE A 111 29.75 21.05 32.56
CA ILE A 111 29.65 21.12 31.10
C ILE A 111 29.48 19.72 30.49
N ASN A 112 30.19 18.71 31.02
CA ASN A 112 30.08 17.34 30.53
C ASN A 112 28.73 16.71 30.89
N ILE A 113 28.23 16.95 32.11
CA ILE A 113 26.89 16.51 32.56
C ILE A 113 25.82 17.13 31.66
N LEU A 114 25.84 18.45 31.47
CA LEU A 114 24.89 19.16 30.61
C LEU A 114 24.93 18.67 29.16
N LYS A 115 26.12 18.35 28.62
CA LYS A 115 26.23 17.75 27.27
C LYS A 115 25.57 16.37 27.20
N SER A 116 25.77 15.54 28.22
CA SER A 116 25.15 14.21 28.32
C SER A 116 23.63 14.30 28.42
N GLU A 117 23.12 15.21 29.26
CA GLU A 117 21.68 15.46 29.41
C GLU A 117 21.06 15.96 28.09
N ASN A 118 21.73 16.89 27.41
CA ASN A 118 21.24 17.42 26.14
C ASN A 118 21.22 16.35 25.04
N GLN A 119 22.19 15.44 25.02
CA GLN A 119 22.16 14.26 24.14
C GLN A 119 21.00 13.32 24.48
N SER A 120 20.79 13.03 25.77
CA SER A 120 19.66 12.20 26.24
C SER A 120 18.31 12.81 25.85
N LEU A 121 18.12 14.11 26.08
CA LEU A 121 16.93 14.85 25.68
C LEU A 121 16.72 14.80 24.17
N GLN A 122 17.76 15.01 23.37
CA GLN A 122 17.67 14.89 21.91
C GLN A 122 17.25 13.50 21.45
N GLU A 123 17.73 12.44 22.10
CA GLU A 123 17.30 11.07 21.83
C GLU A 123 15.85 10.82 22.22
N GLU A 124 15.41 11.31 23.39
CA GLU A 124 14.02 11.26 23.81
C GLU A 124 13.10 12.02 22.84
N PHE A 125 13.47 13.24 22.45
CA PHE A 125 12.72 14.02 21.46
C PHE A 125 12.60 13.30 20.12
N ARG A 126 13.67 12.63 19.67
CA ARG A 126 13.62 11.80 18.44
C ARG A 126 12.66 10.63 18.59
N LYS A 127 12.63 9.97 19.76
CA LYS A 127 11.68 8.89 20.06
C LYS A 127 10.24 9.39 20.04
N TYR A 128 9.94 10.50 20.72
CA TYR A 128 8.61 11.10 20.74
C TYR A 128 8.14 11.50 19.33
N LYS A 129 8.98 12.20 18.55
CA LYS A 129 8.64 12.59 17.17
C LYS A 129 8.39 11.37 16.27
N SER A 130 9.13 10.27 16.49
CA SER A 130 8.91 9.01 15.79
C SER A 130 7.57 8.36 16.17
N GLN A 131 7.23 8.33 17.46
CA GLN A 131 5.97 7.77 17.95
C GLN A 131 4.76 8.57 17.49
N GLU A 132 4.82 9.90 17.55
CA GLU A 132 3.76 10.77 17.05
C GLU A 132 3.51 10.55 15.55
N LYS A 133 4.59 10.46 14.76
CA LYS A 133 4.51 10.15 13.33
C LYS A 133 3.85 8.79 13.09
N LEU A 134 4.23 7.77 13.86
CA LEU A 134 3.60 6.45 13.77
C LEU A 134 2.10 6.51 14.11
N GLY A 135 1.72 7.25 15.16
CA GLY A 135 0.33 7.46 15.53
C GLY A 135 -0.48 8.08 14.39
N LYS A 136 0.06 9.10 13.71
CA LYS A 136 -0.57 9.73 12.54
C LYS A 136 -0.75 8.73 11.39
N ILE A 137 0.24 7.89 11.12
CA ILE A 137 0.16 6.84 10.08
C ILE A 137 -0.94 5.82 10.44
N ILE A 138 -1.01 5.38 11.70
CA ILE A 138 -2.02 4.43 12.18
C ILE A 138 -3.43 5.01 12.01
N LEU A 139 -3.66 6.26 12.43
CA LEU A 139 -4.96 6.90 12.30
C LEU A 139 -5.39 7.05 10.84
N ALA A 140 -4.49 7.55 9.98
CA ALA A 140 -4.78 7.67 8.56
C ALA A 140 -5.11 6.31 7.91
N TYR A 141 -4.44 5.24 8.34
CA TYR A 141 -4.76 3.89 7.90
C TYR A 141 -6.13 3.43 8.38
N VAL A 142 -6.47 3.67 9.65
CA VAL A 142 -7.78 3.29 10.22
C VAL A 142 -8.92 3.99 9.49
N ASP A 143 -8.79 5.29 9.22
CA ASP A 143 -9.79 6.08 8.48
C ASP A 143 -9.96 5.52 7.06
N PHE A 144 -8.86 5.31 6.35
CA PHE A 144 -8.86 4.72 5.02
C PHE A 144 -9.50 3.33 5.00
N ARG A 145 -9.12 2.47 5.95
CA ARG A 145 -9.67 1.13 6.13
C ARG A 145 -11.19 1.17 6.34
N GLN A 146 -11.66 2.09 7.18
CA GLN A 146 -13.08 2.28 7.41
C GLN A 146 -13.83 2.63 6.11
N LYS A 147 -13.27 3.50 5.27
CA LYS A 147 -13.89 3.88 3.99
C LYS A 147 -14.00 2.69 3.02
N ILE A 148 -12.94 1.90 2.88
CA ILE A 148 -12.94 0.69 2.04
C ILE A 148 -14.06 -0.27 2.46
N PHE A 149 -14.10 -0.65 3.74
CA PHE A 149 -15.04 -1.66 4.22
C PHE A 149 -16.47 -1.13 4.44
N SER A 150 -16.66 0.19 4.37
CA SER A 150 -17.99 0.82 4.35
C SER A 150 -18.47 1.11 2.91
N CYS A 151 -17.70 0.74 1.89
CA CYS A 151 -17.96 1.08 0.48
C CYS A 151 -18.15 2.58 0.23
N ALA A 152 -17.51 3.42 1.03
CA ALA A 152 -17.50 4.86 0.85
C ALA A 152 -16.38 5.27 -0.11
N PRO A 153 -16.46 6.47 -0.73
CA PRO A 153 -15.32 7.05 -1.42
C PRO A 153 -14.10 7.10 -0.49
N TYR A 154 -12.96 6.57 -0.95
CA TYR A 154 -11.75 6.37 -0.13
C TYR A 154 -10.50 7.05 -0.72
N GLU A 155 -10.60 7.71 -1.86
CA GLU A 155 -9.45 8.22 -2.63
C GLU A 155 -8.66 9.29 -1.85
N ASP A 156 -9.35 10.15 -1.10
CA ASP A 156 -8.72 11.19 -0.29
C ASP A 156 -7.98 10.59 0.91
N GLU A 157 -8.60 9.61 1.59
CA GLU A 157 -7.99 8.91 2.72
C GLU A 157 -6.81 8.03 2.27
N LEU A 158 -6.90 7.38 1.10
CA LEU A 158 -5.79 6.67 0.47
C LEU A 158 -4.62 7.61 0.22
N LYS A 159 -4.88 8.79 -0.37
CA LYS A 159 -3.83 9.78 -0.65
C LYS A 159 -3.20 10.30 0.64
N ASN A 160 -3.99 10.54 1.69
CA ASN A 160 -3.47 10.94 3.00
C ASN A 160 -2.54 9.85 3.58
N PHE A 161 -2.97 8.59 3.53
CA PHE A 161 -2.15 7.46 3.98
C PHE A 161 -0.86 7.29 3.15
N GLU A 162 -0.93 7.49 1.83
CA GLU A 162 0.24 7.49 0.93
C GLU A 162 1.27 8.56 1.30
N ILE A 163 0.81 9.79 1.60
CA ILE A 163 1.67 10.92 1.97
C ILE A 163 2.39 10.64 3.28
N LEU A 164 1.66 10.20 4.30
CA LEU A 164 2.23 9.92 5.62
C LEU A 164 3.20 8.74 5.60
N SER A 165 2.96 7.77 4.72
CA SER A 165 3.78 6.56 4.55
C SER A 165 4.89 6.70 3.50
N VAL A 166 5.13 7.90 2.93
CA VAL A 166 6.02 8.08 1.75
C VAL A 166 7.47 7.62 1.98
N PHE A 167 7.92 7.66 3.24
CA PHE A 167 9.28 7.26 3.62
C PHE A 167 9.39 5.79 4.04
N ASP A 168 8.27 5.09 4.17
CA ASP A 168 8.23 3.69 4.56
C ASP A 168 8.06 2.80 3.32
N LYS A 169 9.16 2.22 2.85
CA LYS A 169 9.15 1.35 1.67
C LYS A 169 8.21 0.15 1.82
N LYS A 170 8.12 -0.44 3.01
CA LYS A 170 7.27 -1.61 3.24
C LYS A 170 5.80 -1.23 3.13
N LEU A 171 5.40 -0.12 3.74
CA LEU A 171 4.02 0.39 3.59
C LEU A 171 3.71 0.79 2.14
N GLN A 172 4.62 1.45 1.43
CA GLN A 172 4.41 1.83 0.04
C GLN A 172 4.18 0.62 -0.89
N GLU A 173 4.92 -0.47 -0.67
CA GLU A 173 4.69 -1.73 -1.39
C GLU A 173 3.29 -2.29 -1.12
N LYS A 174 2.86 -2.31 0.16
CA LYS A 174 1.51 -2.77 0.54
C LYS A 174 0.41 -1.87 -0.02
N ILE A 175 0.58 -0.54 0.02
CA ILE A 175 -0.36 0.42 -0.55
C ILE A 175 -0.51 0.21 -2.05
N THR A 176 0.60 0.05 -2.77
CA THR A 176 0.58 -0.21 -4.22
C THR A 176 -0.20 -1.48 -4.54
N LYS A 177 0.05 -2.55 -3.77
CA LYS A 177 -0.65 -3.83 -3.93
C LYS A 177 -2.14 -3.67 -3.66
N LEU A 178 -2.50 -3.04 -2.54
CA LEU A 178 -3.88 -2.77 -2.16
C LEU A 178 -4.62 -1.99 -3.24
N ARG A 179 -4.02 -0.90 -3.76
CA ARG A 179 -4.59 -0.06 -4.82
C ARG A 179 -4.92 -0.85 -6.08
N SER A 180 -4.05 -1.79 -6.47
CA SER A 180 -4.30 -2.63 -7.66
C SER A 180 -5.49 -3.57 -7.47
N SER A 181 -5.77 -4.00 -6.24
CA SER A 181 -6.86 -4.92 -5.91
C SER A 181 -8.18 -4.21 -5.58
N LEU A 182 -8.13 -2.93 -5.17
CA LEU A 182 -9.33 -2.15 -4.81
C LEU A 182 -10.30 -1.95 -5.98
N SER A 183 -9.81 -1.91 -7.22
CA SER A 183 -10.66 -1.77 -8.42
C SER A 183 -11.62 -2.95 -8.62
N GLY A 184 -11.24 -4.14 -8.16
CA GLY A 184 -12.05 -5.36 -8.21
C GLY A 184 -12.71 -5.73 -6.89
N PHE A 185 -12.55 -4.91 -5.84
CA PHE A 185 -13.09 -5.19 -4.52
C PHE A 185 -14.62 -5.19 -4.52
N SER A 186 -15.22 -6.14 -3.82
CA SER A 186 -16.66 -6.17 -3.55
C SER A 186 -16.88 -6.52 -2.09
N ASP A 187 -17.90 -5.91 -1.46
CA ASP A 187 -18.20 -6.18 -0.06
C ASP A 187 -18.81 -7.57 0.14
N ALA A 188 -18.86 -8.01 1.39
CA ALA A 188 -19.37 -9.33 1.74
C ALA A 188 -20.83 -9.52 1.26
N LYS A 189 -21.66 -8.46 1.36
CA LYS A 189 -23.06 -8.53 0.96
C LYS A 189 -23.19 -8.75 -0.55
N LYS A 190 -22.48 -7.95 -1.36
CA LYS A 190 -22.49 -8.10 -2.81
C LYS A 190 -21.89 -9.43 -3.26
N LEU A 191 -20.77 -9.87 -2.66
CA LEU A 191 -20.19 -11.18 -2.98
C LEU A 191 -21.15 -12.34 -2.71
N ASN A 192 -21.84 -12.33 -1.57
CA ASN A 192 -22.83 -13.37 -1.25
C ASN A 192 -24.01 -13.34 -2.23
N GLN A 193 -24.46 -12.14 -2.62
CA GLN A 193 -25.54 -11.97 -3.60
C GLN A 193 -25.11 -12.46 -5.00
N ASP A 194 -23.98 -11.96 -5.50
CA ASP A 194 -23.42 -12.32 -6.81
C ASP A 194 -23.18 -13.83 -6.89
N PHE A 195 -22.70 -14.45 -5.80
CA PHE A 195 -22.57 -15.91 -5.76
C PHE A 195 -23.92 -16.62 -5.79
N SER A 196 -24.90 -16.16 -4.99
CA SER A 196 -26.25 -16.74 -4.95
C SER A 196 -26.92 -16.73 -6.32
N ASP A 197 -26.75 -15.64 -7.06
CA ASP A 197 -27.31 -15.45 -8.41
C ASP A 197 -26.66 -16.38 -9.45
N LEU A 198 -25.43 -16.85 -9.20
CA LEU A 198 -24.72 -17.80 -10.07
C LEU A 198 -25.08 -19.27 -9.78
N ILE A 199 -25.64 -19.58 -8.60
CA ILE A 199 -25.98 -20.96 -8.20
C ILE A 199 -26.90 -21.65 -9.23
N PRO A 200 -28.02 -21.04 -9.69
CA PRO A 200 -28.90 -21.68 -10.66
C PRO A 200 -28.17 -22.08 -11.95
N GLU A 201 -27.21 -21.27 -12.40
CA GLU A 201 -26.44 -21.53 -13.61
C GLU A 201 -25.38 -22.64 -13.42
N ILE A 202 -24.72 -22.67 -12.26
CA ILE A 202 -23.80 -23.75 -11.86
C ILE A 202 -24.53 -25.09 -11.82
N ILE A 203 -25.70 -25.15 -11.18
CA ILE A 203 -26.51 -26.38 -11.08
C ILE A 203 -27.07 -26.79 -12.45
N ALA A 204 -27.49 -25.85 -13.28
CA ALA A 204 -27.97 -26.14 -14.62
C ALA A 204 -26.86 -26.74 -15.51
N THR A 205 -25.60 -26.34 -15.30
CA THR A 205 -24.43 -26.85 -16.01
C THR A 205 -24.12 -28.29 -15.62
N LYS A 206 -24.19 -28.64 -14.32
CA LYS A 206 -24.11 -30.04 -13.83
C LYS A 206 -25.10 -30.97 -14.52
N ASN A 207 -26.33 -30.52 -14.73
CA ASN A 207 -27.43 -31.32 -15.29
C ASN A 207 -27.41 -31.42 -16.83
N SER A 208 -26.44 -30.81 -17.50
CA SER A 208 -26.41 -30.66 -18.96
C SER A 208 -25.60 -31.73 -19.71
N GLY A 209 -25.22 -32.82 -19.01
CA GLY A 209 -24.41 -33.92 -19.56
C GLY A 209 -24.87 -34.40 -20.94
N SER A 210 -24.00 -34.17 -21.94
CA SER A 210 -23.84 -34.69 -23.33
C SER A 210 -25.05 -35.08 -24.20
N GLU A 211 -26.29 -35.16 -23.73
CA GLU A 211 -27.45 -35.53 -24.53
C GLU A 211 -28.30 -34.30 -24.89
N LYS A 212 -28.27 -33.96 -26.19
CA LYS A 212 -29.02 -32.86 -26.84
C LYS A 212 -30.53 -33.14 -26.97
N THR A 213 -31.17 -33.68 -25.94
CA THR A 213 -32.61 -34.00 -25.97
C THR A 213 -33.43 -32.76 -25.61
N LEU A 214 -34.59 -32.51 -26.25
CA LEU A 214 -35.46 -31.36 -25.90
C LEU A 214 -35.82 -31.31 -24.40
N ILE A 215 -35.92 -32.48 -23.76
CA ILE A 215 -36.16 -32.63 -22.32
C ILE A 215 -34.96 -32.13 -21.49
N SER A 216 -33.72 -32.27 -21.95
CA SER A 216 -32.54 -31.74 -21.24
C SER A 216 -32.50 -30.20 -21.32
N LYS A 217 -32.94 -29.60 -22.43
CA LYS A 217 -33.12 -28.13 -22.55
C LYS A 217 -34.24 -27.60 -21.64
N ILE A 218 -35.38 -28.29 -21.58
CA ILE A 218 -36.50 -27.92 -20.68
C ILE A 218 -36.09 -28.06 -19.22
N ARG A 219 -35.39 -29.15 -18.86
CA ARG A 219 -34.84 -29.36 -17.51
C ARG A 219 -33.80 -28.30 -17.14
N HIS A 220 -32.91 -27.94 -18.07
CA HIS A 220 -31.91 -26.89 -17.89
C HIS A 220 -32.55 -25.52 -17.64
N ASN A 221 -33.64 -25.18 -18.34
CA ASN A 221 -34.40 -23.95 -18.12
C ASN A 221 -35.21 -24.00 -16.80
N LEU A 222 -35.76 -25.16 -16.43
CA LEU A 222 -36.44 -25.36 -15.14
C LEU A 222 -35.47 -25.30 -13.95
N SER A 223 -34.24 -25.82 -14.08
CA SER A 223 -33.21 -25.71 -13.03
C SER A 223 -32.70 -24.29 -12.82
N LYS A 224 -32.86 -23.40 -13.81
CA LYS A 224 -32.62 -21.96 -13.66
C LYS A 224 -33.76 -21.26 -12.89
N LEU A 225 -34.95 -21.84 -12.83
CA LEU A 225 -36.15 -21.28 -12.17
C LEU A 225 -36.43 -21.86 -10.78
N VAL A 226 -36.14 -23.15 -10.56
CA VAL A 226 -36.38 -23.86 -9.30
C VAL A 226 -35.13 -24.66 -8.93
N VAL A 227 -34.38 -24.18 -7.93
CA VAL A 227 -33.16 -24.84 -7.44
C VAL A 227 -33.52 -25.80 -6.31
N ILE A 228 -33.70 -27.09 -6.62
CA ILE A 228 -33.83 -28.15 -5.59
C ILE A 228 -32.43 -28.69 -5.29
N ARG A 229 -31.86 -28.33 -4.15
CA ARG A 229 -30.53 -28.79 -3.70
C ARG A 229 -30.65 -29.92 -2.69
N ARG A 230 -29.86 -30.99 -2.88
CA ARG A 230 -29.65 -32.02 -1.86
C ARG A 230 -28.55 -31.56 -0.91
N ILE A 231 -28.92 -30.99 0.24
CA ILE A 231 -28.00 -30.54 1.29
C ILE A 231 -27.68 -31.70 2.26
N ASP A 232 -27.71 -32.93 1.76
CA ASP A 232 -27.68 -34.15 2.57
C ASP A 232 -26.25 -34.52 3.01
N GLY A 233 -25.22 -33.75 2.59
CA GLY A 233 -23.83 -33.93 3.01
C GLY A 233 -23.15 -35.23 2.56
N LYS A 234 -23.82 -36.09 1.78
CA LYS A 234 -23.33 -37.43 1.42
C LYS A 234 -22.12 -37.44 0.48
N ASN A 235 -21.90 -36.38 -0.32
CA ASN A 235 -20.76 -36.23 -1.23
C ASN A 235 -20.18 -34.80 -1.18
N PRO A 236 -19.21 -34.51 -0.29
CA PRO A 236 -18.68 -33.16 -0.10
C PRO A 236 -17.86 -32.63 -1.29
N ASN A 237 -17.44 -33.50 -2.21
CA ASN A 237 -16.65 -33.15 -3.39
C ASN A 237 -17.49 -33.03 -4.68
N ASP A 238 -18.80 -33.25 -4.60
CA ASP A 238 -19.70 -32.97 -5.72
C ASP A 238 -19.96 -31.46 -5.80
N VAL A 239 -20.39 -30.96 -6.97
CA VAL A 239 -20.65 -29.54 -7.26
C VAL A 239 -21.60 -28.93 -6.22
N ASP A 240 -22.65 -29.65 -5.80
CA ASP A 240 -23.58 -29.19 -4.75
C ASP A 240 -22.87 -29.02 -3.40
N GLY A 241 -21.94 -29.91 -3.08
CA GLY A 241 -21.12 -29.85 -1.87
C GLY A 241 -20.12 -28.69 -1.91
N ILE A 242 -19.52 -28.44 -3.08
CA ILE A 242 -18.62 -27.30 -3.31
C ILE A 242 -19.39 -25.98 -3.20
N VAL A 243 -20.57 -25.88 -3.82
CA VAL A 243 -21.44 -24.68 -3.71
C VAL A 243 -21.82 -24.42 -2.26
N ALA A 244 -22.32 -25.43 -1.53
CA ALA A 244 -22.72 -25.28 -0.13
C ALA A 244 -21.53 -24.91 0.77
N ARG A 245 -20.35 -25.48 0.53
CA ARG A 245 -19.12 -25.12 1.27
C ARG A 245 -18.72 -23.68 0.96
N THR A 246 -18.79 -23.26 -0.29
CA THR A 246 -18.47 -21.88 -0.69
C THR A 246 -19.44 -20.88 -0.08
N GLU A 247 -20.77 -21.14 -0.07
CA GLU A 247 -21.74 -20.29 0.63
C GLU A 247 -21.37 -20.11 2.11
N LYS A 248 -21.02 -21.21 2.78
CA LYS A 248 -20.58 -21.16 4.19
C LYS A 248 -19.29 -20.35 4.36
N LEU A 249 -18.30 -20.57 3.51
CA LEU A 249 -17.02 -19.86 3.59
C LEU A 249 -17.16 -18.35 3.29
N LEU A 250 -18.04 -17.98 2.36
CA LEU A 250 -18.35 -16.57 2.07
C LEU A 250 -19.10 -15.91 3.23
N ALA A 251 -20.01 -16.62 3.89
CA ALA A 251 -20.69 -16.14 5.10
C ALA A 251 -19.73 -15.97 6.29
N GLU A 252 -18.69 -16.81 6.38
CA GLU A 252 -17.62 -16.70 7.37
C GLU A 252 -16.51 -15.72 6.98
N GLU A 253 -16.65 -14.98 5.86
CA GLU A 253 -15.64 -14.08 5.29
C GLU A 253 -14.27 -14.74 4.98
N LYS A 254 -14.25 -16.07 4.78
CA LYS A 254 -13.04 -16.85 4.44
C LYS A 254 -12.82 -16.91 2.93
N TYR A 255 -12.53 -15.75 2.33
CA TYR A 255 -12.47 -15.59 0.87
C TYR A 255 -11.40 -16.45 0.17
N GLN A 256 -10.23 -16.63 0.80
CA GLN A 256 -9.16 -17.44 0.22
C GLN A 256 -9.52 -18.94 0.15
N GLU A 257 -10.20 -19.44 1.18
CA GLU A 257 -10.70 -20.82 1.24
C GLU A 257 -11.85 -21.01 0.25
N ALA A 258 -12.75 -20.03 0.14
CA ALA A 258 -13.85 -20.02 -0.83
C ALA A 258 -13.30 -20.07 -2.27
N LEU A 259 -12.27 -19.27 -2.57
CA LEU A 259 -11.61 -19.26 -3.88
C LEU A 259 -10.99 -20.62 -4.19
N THR A 260 -10.32 -21.24 -3.22
CA THR A 260 -9.72 -22.57 -3.38
C THR A 260 -10.78 -23.64 -3.63
N CYS A 261 -11.95 -23.55 -2.98
CA CYS A 261 -13.05 -24.46 -3.22
C CYS A 261 -13.61 -24.35 -4.64
N LEU A 262 -13.78 -23.12 -5.15
CA LEU A 262 -14.30 -22.92 -6.50
C LEU A 262 -13.30 -23.28 -7.61
N LEU A 263 -12.01 -23.07 -7.38
CA LEU A 263 -10.96 -23.48 -8.32
C LEU A 263 -10.80 -24.99 -8.46
N ALA A 264 -11.42 -25.78 -7.56
CA ALA A 264 -11.47 -27.24 -7.66
C ALA A 264 -12.55 -27.73 -8.62
N LEU A 265 -13.40 -26.84 -9.16
CA LEU A 265 -14.40 -27.19 -10.16
C LEU A 265 -13.76 -27.38 -11.55
N ASP A 266 -14.43 -28.14 -12.41
CA ASP A 266 -14.00 -28.34 -13.79
C ASP A 266 -14.06 -27.04 -14.60
N GLN A 267 -13.33 -27.01 -15.72
CA GLN A 267 -13.16 -25.81 -16.55
C GLN A 267 -14.47 -25.24 -17.11
N SER A 268 -15.51 -26.06 -17.31
CA SER A 268 -16.84 -25.60 -17.75
C SER A 268 -17.52 -24.67 -16.74
N TYR A 269 -17.23 -24.81 -15.44
CA TYR A 269 -17.75 -23.93 -14.39
C TYR A 269 -16.96 -22.62 -14.30
N HIS A 270 -15.67 -22.66 -14.63
CA HIS A 270 -14.83 -21.47 -14.63
C HIS A 270 -15.32 -20.41 -15.61
N GLU A 271 -15.87 -20.80 -16.76
CA GLU A 271 -16.45 -19.85 -17.74
C GLU A 271 -17.62 -19.04 -17.16
N ILE A 272 -18.46 -19.67 -16.35
CA ILE A 272 -19.60 -19.02 -15.68
C ILE A 272 -19.10 -18.15 -14.52
N LEU A 273 -18.08 -18.62 -13.82
CA LEU A 273 -17.56 -18.00 -12.61
C LEU A 273 -16.49 -16.92 -12.84
N VAL A 274 -16.03 -16.66 -14.08
CA VAL A 274 -14.87 -15.79 -14.37
C VAL A 274 -14.92 -14.46 -13.62
N ASN A 275 -16.04 -13.73 -13.75
CA ASN A 275 -16.18 -12.41 -13.15
C ASN A 275 -16.21 -12.49 -11.61
N PHE A 276 -16.91 -13.49 -11.07
CA PHE A 276 -16.99 -13.71 -9.64
C PHE A 276 -15.64 -14.12 -9.04
N LEU A 277 -14.89 -15.01 -9.69
CA LEU A 277 -13.55 -15.42 -9.26
C LEU A 277 -12.58 -14.25 -9.25
N SER A 278 -12.68 -13.35 -10.24
CA SER A 278 -11.88 -12.13 -10.27
C SER A 278 -12.17 -11.21 -9.08
N GLN A 279 -13.45 -10.96 -8.78
CA GLN A 279 -13.87 -10.15 -7.64
C GLN A 279 -13.51 -10.80 -6.29
N LEU A 280 -13.72 -12.11 -6.17
CA LEU A 280 -13.38 -12.87 -4.96
C LEU A 280 -11.87 -12.87 -4.71
N SER A 281 -11.06 -13.03 -5.76
CA SER A 281 -9.60 -12.94 -5.66
C SER A 281 -9.14 -11.54 -5.27
N ALA A 282 -9.71 -10.49 -5.86
CA ALA A 282 -9.42 -9.11 -5.48
C ALA A 282 -9.76 -8.84 -4.01
N THR A 283 -10.93 -9.31 -3.56
CA THR A 283 -11.39 -9.15 -2.18
C THR A 283 -10.52 -9.92 -1.18
N ALA A 284 -10.11 -11.14 -1.52
CA ALA A 284 -9.16 -11.92 -0.72
C ALA A 284 -7.81 -11.21 -0.59
N GLU A 285 -7.27 -10.66 -1.68
CA GLU A 285 -6.01 -9.91 -1.65
C GLU A 285 -6.11 -8.59 -0.87
N VAL A 286 -7.24 -7.88 -0.94
CA VAL A 286 -7.50 -6.69 -0.11
C VAL A 286 -7.48 -7.05 1.37
N LYS A 287 -8.22 -8.09 1.79
CA LYS A 287 -8.26 -8.54 3.20
C LYS A 287 -6.90 -9.04 3.68
N LYS A 288 -6.16 -9.77 2.84
CA LYS A 288 -4.79 -10.21 3.16
C LYS A 288 -3.86 -9.02 3.35
N THR A 289 -3.89 -8.07 2.43
CA THR A 289 -3.05 -6.88 2.49
C THR A 289 -3.41 -5.99 3.69
N ASP A 290 -4.70 -5.90 4.06
CA ASP A 290 -5.16 -5.23 5.28
C ASP A 290 -4.52 -5.82 6.54
N LEU A 291 -4.55 -7.15 6.68
CA LEU A 291 -3.94 -7.85 7.81
C LEU A 291 -2.41 -7.66 7.84
N GLU A 292 -1.76 -7.68 6.69
CA GLU A 292 -0.31 -7.43 6.58
C GLU A 292 0.05 -6.01 7.03
N ILE A 293 -0.73 -4.99 6.66
CA ILE A 293 -0.52 -3.61 7.09
C ILE A 293 -0.76 -3.48 8.61
N LEU A 294 -1.86 -4.03 9.13
CA LEU A 294 -2.15 -4.00 10.57
C LEU A 294 -1.05 -4.68 11.39
N SER A 295 -0.59 -5.85 10.96
CA SER A 295 0.51 -6.57 11.61
C SER A 295 1.80 -5.75 11.59
N TYR A 296 2.11 -5.12 10.45
CA TYR A 296 3.30 -4.28 10.34
C TYR A 296 3.23 -3.07 11.27
N LEU A 297 2.12 -2.34 11.28
CA LEU A 297 1.93 -1.17 12.15
C LEU A 297 1.97 -1.53 13.62
N LYS A 298 1.38 -2.68 14.00
CA LYS A 298 1.45 -3.21 15.38
C LYS A 298 2.87 -3.55 15.84
N ASN A 299 3.72 -4.02 14.93
CA ASN A 299 5.12 -4.33 15.24
C ASN A 299 6.01 -3.08 15.33
N LEU A 300 5.51 -1.92 14.89
CA LEU A 300 6.21 -0.64 14.99
C LEU A 300 5.85 0.14 16.26
N SER A 301 4.68 -0.14 16.87
CA SER A 301 4.22 0.49 18.11
C SER A 301 4.79 -0.21 19.34
#